data_AF-A0A8D9VT63-F1
#
_entry.id   AF-A0A8D9VT63-F1
#
_cell.length_a   1.000
_cell.length_b   1.000
_cell.length_c   1.000
_cell.angle_alpha   90.00
_cell.angle_beta   90.00
_cell.angle_gamma   90.00
#
_symmetry.space_group_name_H-M   'P 1'
#
loop_
_entity.id
_entity.type
_entity.pdbx_description
1 polymer ?
#
loop_
_entity_poly.entity_id
_entity_poly.type
_entity_poly.pdbx_seq_one_letter_code
_entity_poly.pdbx_strand_id
1 'polypeptide(L)'
;MNKKQLLWGLLFAVGLFMAASYTIDNRGFHSGIYGIIGCALILIAYAGMNWEKLQSKDQHTRKILVLLSSILGIIIVLDIAEMILG
;
A
#
# COMPACT_ATOMS: atom_id res chain seq x y z
N MET A 1 -4.85 -17.86 -16.28
CA MET A 1 -4.56 -17.04 -15.08
C MET A 1 -5.35 -17.59 -13.92
N ASN A 2 -4.74 -17.80 -12.75
CA ASN A 2 -5.41 -18.44 -11.63
C ASN A 2 -6.40 -17.46 -10.96
N LYS A 3 -7.61 -17.89 -10.55
CA LYS A 3 -8.65 -16.97 -10.01
C LYS A 3 -8.15 -16.14 -8.82
N LYS A 4 -7.27 -16.73 -8.00
CA LYS A 4 -6.60 -16.05 -6.87
C LYS A 4 -5.68 -14.92 -7.35
N GLN A 5 -4.91 -15.12 -8.42
CA GLN A 5 -4.03 -14.09 -8.97
C GLN A 5 -4.82 -12.91 -9.55
N LEU A 6 -5.95 -13.19 -10.20
CA LEU A 6 -6.86 -12.13 -10.67
C LEU A 6 -7.43 -11.32 -9.50
N LEU A 7 -7.88 -11.99 -8.43
CA LEU A 7 -8.40 -11.31 -7.24
C LEU A 7 -7.35 -10.40 -6.60
N TRP A 8 -6.12 -10.90 -6.39
CA TRP A 8 -5.07 -10.07 -5.80
C TRP A 8 -4.60 -8.95 -6.73
N GLY A 9 -4.53 -9.20 -8.04
CA GLY A 9 -4.21 -8.16 -9.02
C GLY A 9 -5.26 -7.05 -9.04
N LEU A 10 -6.55 -7.40 -8.92
CA LEU A 10 -7.64 -6.42 -8.84
C LEU A 10 -7.58 -5.64 -7.52
N LEU A 11 -7.29 -6.32 -6.40
CA LEU A 11 -7.12 -5.69 -5.09
C LEU A 11 -5.94 -4.70 -5.09
N PHE A 12 -4.85 -5.06 -5.77
CA PHE A 12 -3.69 -4.17 -5.97
C PHE A 12 -4.06 -2.96 -6.82
N ALA A 13 -4.79 -3.14 -7.92
CA ALA A 13 -5.23 -2.05 -8.78
C ALA A 13 -6.17 -1.07 -8.06
N VAL A 14 -7.12 -1.59 -7.27
CA VAL A 14 -8.00 -0.77 -6.41
C VAL A 14 -7.19 -0.04 -5.35
N GLY A 15 -6.24 -0.72 -4.70
CA GLY A 15 -5.35 -0.11 -3.72
C GLY A 15 -4.53 1.03 -4.32
N LEU A 16 -3.97 0.85 -5.52
CA LEU A 16 -3.25 1.90 -6.26
C LEU A 16 -4.15 3.08 -6.61
N PHE A 17 -5.36 2.81 -7.10
CA PHE A 17 -6.32 3.86 -7.44
C PHE A 17 -6.69 4.69 -6.21
N MET A 18 -6.91 4.04 -5.06
CA MET A 18 -7.18 4.73 -3.79
C MET A 18 -5.95 5.47 -3.28
N ALA A 19 -4.75 4.90 -3.37
CA ALA A 19 -3.52 5.59 -3.00
C ALA A 19 -3.24 6.80 -3.90
N ALA A 20 -3.68 6.80 -5.16
CA ALA A 20 -3.60 7.97 -6.03
C ALA A 20 -4.48 9.15 -5.56
N SER A 21 -5.32 8.98 -4.54
CA SER A 21 -6.04 10.10 -3.90
C SER A 21 -5.13 11.02 -3.08
N TYR A 22 -3.89 10.61 -2.79
CA TYR A 22 -2.87 11.51 -2.25
C TYR A 22 -2.66 12.68 -3.20
N THR A 23 -3.14 13.85 -2.78
CA THR A 23 -2.95 15.11 -3.50
C THR A 23 -1.86 15.90 -2.81
N ILE A 24 -0.93 16.42 -3.61
CA ILE A 24 0.04 17.43 -3.18
C ILE A 24 -0.51 18.77 -3.67
N ASP A 25 -1.04 19.58 -2.78
CA ASP A 25 -1.44 20.96 -3.09
C ASP A 25 -0.68 21.93 -2.18
N ASN A 26 -0.79 23.23 -2.44
CA ASN A 26 -0.20 24.31 -1.64
C ASN A 26 -0.63 24.30 -0.15
N ARG A 27 -1.60 23.45 0.22
CA ARG A 27 -2.12 23.26 1.58
C ARG A 27 -1.55 22.03 2.29
N GLY A 28 -0.69 21.23 1.66
CA GLY A 28 -0.07 20.08 2.30
C GLY A 28 -0.20 18.76 1.54
N PHE A 29 0.28 17.69 2.18
CA PHE A 29 0.15 16.30 1.72
C PHE A 29 -1.05 15.63 2.39
N HIS A 30 -2.18 15.50 1.70
CA HIS A 30 -3.37 14.88 2.28
C HIS A 30 -4.13 13.99 1.27
N SER A 31 -4.65 12.86 1.74
CA SER A 31 -5.58 11.99 1.01
C SER A 31 -6.89 11.70 1.75
N GLY A 32 -6.94 12.06 3.03
CA GLY A 32 -7.98 11.55 3.93
C GLY A 32 -7.91 10.04 4.09
N ILE A 33 -8.99 9.41 4.54
CA ILE A 33 -8.98 7.99 4.89
C ILE A 33 -8.74 7.04 3.69
N TYR A 34 -9.02 7.51 2.46
CA TYR A 34 -8.93 6.68 1.27
C TYR A 34 -7.48 6.33 0.88
N GLY A 35 -6.52 7.24 1.02
CA GLY A 35 -5.12 6.93 0.74
C GLY A 35 -4.53 5.92 1.72
N ILE A 36 -4.91 6.01 3.00
CA ILE A 36 -4.53 5.04 4.04
C ILE A 36 -5.08 3.64 3.69
N ILE A 37 -6.36 3.56 3.31
CA ILE A 37 -6.98 2.30 2.89
C ILE A 37 -6.28 1.75 1.64
N GLY A 38 -5.95 2.61 0.67
CA GLY A 38 -5.22 2.24 -0.54
C GLY A 38 -3.87 1.61 -0.23
N CYS A 39 -3.10 2.20 0.69
CA CYS A 39 -1.83 1.66 1.17
C CYS A 39 -2.00 0.26 1.78
N ALA A 40 -3.03 0.06 2.63
CA ALA A 40 -3.29 -1.24 3.23
C ALA A 40 -3.66 -2.30 2.18
N LEU A 41 -4.49 -1.94 1.20
CA LEU A 41 -4.87 -2.84 0.10
C LEU A 41 -3.66 -3.26 -0.74
N ILE A 42 -2.74 -2.34 -1.04
CA ILE A 42 -1.50 -2.64 -1.76
C ILE A 42 -0.66 -3.68 -1.01
N LEU A 43 -0.50 -3.53 0.32
CA LEU A 43 0.27 -4.47 1.14
C LEU A 43 -0.39 -5.86 1.21
N ILE A 44 -1.70 -5.90 1.43
CA ILE A 44 -2.47 -7.15 1.48
C ILE A 44 -2.40 -7.86 0.13
N ALA A 45 -2.54 -7.13 -0.98
CA ALA A 45 -2.44 -7.70 -2.32
C ALA A 45 -1.04 -8.27 -2.61
N TYR A 46 0.03 -7.54 -2.26
CA TYR A 46 1.39 -8.02 -2.44
C TYR A 46 1.67 -9.28 -1.61
N ALA A 47 1.23 -9.29 -0.34
CA ALA A 47 1.35 -10.43 0.54
C ALA A 47 0.55 -11.64 0.04
N GLY A 48 -0.68 -11.43 -0.44
CA GLY A 48 -1.54 -12.46 -1.01
C GLY A 48 -0.99 -13.05 -2.31
N MET A 49 -0.43 -12.23 -3.20
CA MET A 49 0.22 -12.67 -4.44
C MET A 49 1.45 -13.54 -4.19
N ASN A 50 2.20 -13.24 -3.13
CA ASN A 50 3.47 -13.91 -2.82
C ASN A 50 3.38 -14.79 -1.57
N TRP A 51 2.18 -15.24 -1.21
CA TRP A 51 1.92 -15.95 0.04
C TRP A 51 2.80 -17.19 0.22
N GLU A 52 2.96 -18.01 -0.83
CA GLU A 52 3.81 -19.20 -0.81
C GLU A 52 5.30 -18.85 -0.58
N LYS A 53 5.78 -17.75 -1.19
CA LYS A 53 7.16 -17.27 -1.01
C LYS A 53 7.39 -16.68 0.38
N LEU A 54 6.37 -16.04 0.95
CA LEU A 54 6.40 -15.54 2.33
C LEU A 54 6.45 -16.71 3.32
N GLN A 55 5.67 -17.77 3.09
CA GLN A 55 5.70 -18.98 3.92
C GLN A 55 7.04 -19.71 3.83
N SER A 56 7.66 -19.78 2.65
CA SER A 56 9.00 -20.37 2.47
C SER A 56 10.14 -19.47 2.95
N LYS A 57 9.83 -18.34 3.60
CA LYS A 57 10.78 -17.35 4.12
C LYS A 57 11.74 -16.81 3.05
N ASP A 58 11.27 -16.68 1.81
CA ASP A 58 12.04 -16.08 0.73
C ASP A 58 12.49 -14.67 1.11
N GLN A 59 13.80 -14.48 1.19
CA GLN A 59 14.40 -13.24 1.68
C GLN A 59 14.13 -12.06 0.74
N HIS A 60 14.10 -12.32 -0.56
CA HIS A 60 13.85 -11.28 -1.56
C HIS A 60 12.42 -10.73 -1.44
N THR A 61 11.43 -11.60 -1.42
CA THR A 61 10.01 -11.23 -1.24
C THR A 61 9.78 -10.49 0.08
N ARG A 62 10.41 -10.95 1.17
CA ARG A 62 10.31 -10.28 2.48
C ARG A 62 10.95 -8.90 2.47
N LYS A 63 12.11 -8.74 1.85
CA LYS A 63 12.76 -7.42 1.70
C LYS A 63 11.88 -6.46 0.90
N ILE A 64 11.28 -6.92 -0.19
CA ILE A 64 10.35 -6.10 -0.97
C ILE A 64 9.13 -5.74 -0.13
N LEU A 65 8.51 -6.68 0.57
CA LEU A 65 7.35 -6.40 1.44
C LEU A 65 7.70 -5.38 2.52
N VAL A 66 8.87 -5.50 3.15
CA VAL A 66 9.36 -4.54 4.15
C VAL A 66 9.57 -3.18 3.51
N LEU A 67 10.22 -3.09 2.36
CA LEU A 67 10.46 -1.82 1.66
C LEU A 67 9.14 -1.16 1.24
N LEU A 68 8.18 -1.92 0.71
CA LEU A 68 6.83 -1.47 0.40
C LEU A 68 6.12 -0.95 1.65
N SER A 69 6.20 -1.70 2.75
CA SER A 69 5.60 -1.31 4.03
C SER A 69 6.24 -0.04 4.60
N SER A 70 7.56 0.11 4.45
CA SER A 70 8.27 1.31 4.90
C SER A 70 7.86 2.54 4.09
N ILE A 71 7.81 2.45 2.76
CA ILE A 71 7.43 3.58 1.91
C ILE A 71 5.97 3.98 2.17
N LEU A 72 5.05 3.02 2.17
CA LEU A 72 3.64 3.29 2.44
C LEU A 72 3.42 3.77 3.88
N GLY A 73 4.17 3.25 4.83
CA GLY A 73 4.16 3.72 6.22
C GLY A 73 4.62 5.17 6.35
N ILE A 74 5.67 5.57 5.65
CA ILE A 74 6.13 6.98 5.63
C ILE A 74 5.03 7.87 5.05
N ILE A 75 4.41 7.46 3.93
CA ILE A 75 3.31 8.20 3.30
C ILE A 75 2.15 8.42 4.28
N ILE A 76 1.74 7.37 5.01
CA ILE A 76 0.67 7.47 6.02
C ILE A 76 1.08 8.39 7.18
N VAL A 77 2.33 8.31 7.65
CA VAL A 77 2.81 9.19 8.73
C VAL A 77 2.81 10.66 8.29
N LEU A 78 3.22 10.95 7.06
CA LEU A 78 3.17 12.31 6.52
C LEU A 78 1.74 12.84 6.43
N ASP A 79 0.79 12.03 5.97
CA ASP A 79 -0.64 12.37 5.91
C ASP A 79 -1.23 12.68 7.29
N ILE A 80 -0.91 11.86 8.29
CA ILE A 80 -1.37 12.08 9.67
C ILE A 80 -0.69 13.31 10.28
N ALA A 81 0.60 13.52 10.02
CA ALA A 81 1.32 14.69 10.52
C ALA A 81 0.73 15.98 9.94
N GLU A 82 0.42 16.02 8.64
CA GLU A 82 -0.27 17.14 8.00
C GLU A 82 -1.63 17.40 8.64
N MET A 83 -2.42 16.34 8.87
CA MET A 83 -3.75 16.46 9.51
C MET A 83 -3.69 17.04 10.94
N ILE A 84 -2.57 16.86 11.66
CA ILE A 84 -2.39 17.37 13.02
C ILE A 84 -1.79 18.79 13.02
N LEU A 85 -0.90 19.10 12.07
CA LEU A 85 -0.12 20.34 12.04
C LEU A 85 -0.75 21.45 11.18
N GLY A 86 -1.58 21.09 10.20
CA GLY A 86 -2.35 21.99 9.34
C GLY A 86 -3.73 22.33 9.90
#